data_AF-A0A1N7EES1-F1
#
_entry.id   AF-A0A1N7EES1-F1
#
_cell.length_a   1.000
_cell.length_b   1.000
_cell.length_c   1.000
_cell.angle_alpha   90.00
_cell.angle_beta   90.00
_cell.angle_gamma   90.00
#
_symmetry.space_group_name_H-M   'P 1'
#
loop_
_entity.id
_entity.type
_entity.pdbx_description
1 polymer ?
#
loop_
_entity_poly.entity_id
_entity_poly.type
_entity_poly.pdbx_seq_one_letter_code
_entity_poly.pdbx_strand_id
1 'polypeptide(L)'
;MGRSTRSPNPKSKQTQLRRQVIATCHERCAGLFAVSAVSDSVPTVYITVPPADADVIAETLVDERLAACVNRLSTTSTYRWEGEIHHDDEIVLLAKTTDSAYDALVDRVESLHPHDVPCIERFDEADVLESFATWRAETVD
;
A
#
# COMPACT_ATOMS: atom_id res chain seq x y z
N MET A 1 42.37 -17.39 -60.69
CA MET A 1 41.88 -17.59 -59.31
C MET A 1 41.71 -16.21 -58.67
N GLY A 2 40.46 -15.77 -58.50
CA GLY A 2 40.11 -14.37 -58.23
C GLY A 2 40.28 -13.94 -56.78
N ARG A 3 40.70 -12.68 -56.58
CA ARG A 3 40.65 -11.97 -55.30
C ARG A 3 39.18 -11.76 -54.91
N SER A 4 38.76 -12.30 -53.77
CA SER A 4 37.50 -11.93 -53.13
C SER A 4 37.79 -10.91 -52.02
N THR A 5 37.57 -9.64 -52.36
CA THR A 5 37.51 -8.52 -51.42
C THR A 5 36.20 -8.61 -50.64
N ARG A 6 36.27 -8.99 -49.35
CA ARG A 6 35.12 -8.79 -48.45
C ARG A 6 35.03 -7.32 -48.07
N SER A 7 34.06 -6.66 -48.69
CA SER A 7 33.55 -5.33 -48.33
C SER A 7 33.14 -5.28 -46.85
N PRO A 8 33.35 -4.16 -46.12
CA PRO A 8 32.88 -4.03 -44.75
C PRO A 8 31.36 -4.06 -44.70
N ASN A 9 30.83 -4.91 -43.82
CA ASN A 9 29.39 -5.05 -43.55
C ASN A 9 28.79 -3.71 -43.07
N PRO A 10 27.75 -3.14 -43.72
CA PRO A 10 27.17 -1.84 -43.38
C PRO A 10 26.42 -1.82 -42.04
N LYS A 11 26.24 -2.97 -41.37
CA LYS A 11 25.54 -3.07 -40.08
C LYS A 11 26.37 -2.66 -38.85
N SER A 12 27.67 -2.38 -38.99
CA SER A 12 28.50 -1.91 -37.87
C SER A 12 28.49 -0.38 -37.67
N LYS A 13 28.16 0.40 -38.71
CA LYS A 13 28.05 1.87 -38.61
C LYS A 13 26.70 2.35 -38.06
N GLN A 14 25.62 1.58 -38.22
CA GLN A 14 24.30 1.91 -37.64
C GLN A 14 24.20 1.64 -36.14
N THR A 15 25.00 0.72 -35.60
CA THR A 15 25.05 0.45 -34.15
C THR A 15 25.84 1.52 -33.37
N GLN A 16 26.79 2.20 -34.03
CA GLN A 16 27.60 3.25 -33.41
C GLN A 16 26.89 4.62 -33.42
N LEU A 17 26.04 4.89 -34.42
CA LEU A 17 25.23 6.12 -34.50
C LEU A 17 23.95 6.11 -33.62
N ARG A 18 23.50 4.95 -33.12
CA ARG A 18 22.41 4.88 -32.13
C ARG A 18 22.86 5.15 -30.69
N ARG A 19 24.17 5.08 -30.39
CA ARG A 19 24.72 5.43 -29.07
C ARG A 19 24.98 6.92 -28.88
N GLN A 20 24.94 7.73 -29.94
CA GLN A 20 25.27 9.15 -29.88
C GLN A 20 24.05 10.08 -29.88
N VAL A 21 22.83 9.54 -30.00
CA VAL A 21 21.57 10.29 -29.81
C VAL A 21 20.99 10.09 -28.41
N ILE A 22 21.38 9.02 -27.69
CA ILE A 22 20.96 8.79 -26.29
C ILE A 22 21.76 9.69 -25.31
N ALA A 23 22.98 10.12 -25.67
CA ALA A 23 23.85 10.87 -24.78
C ALA A 23 23.63 12.39 -24.75
N THR A 24 22.76 12.95 -25.59
CA THR A 24 22.52 14.42 -25.66
C THR A 24 21.15 14.86 -25.17
N CYS A 25 20.34 13.94 -24.64
CA CYS A 25 19.09 14.28 -23.94
C CYS A 25 19.26 14.32 -22.40
N HIS A 26 20.43 13.93 -21.89
CA HIS A 26 20.65 13.79 -20.45
C HIS A 26 21.03 15.12 -19.75
N GLU A 27 21.33 16.18 -20.49
CA GLU A 27 21.82 17.46 -19.92
C GLU A 27 20.85 18.64 -20.09
N ARG A 28 19.64 18.42 -20.63
CA ARG A 28 18.64 19.48 -20.84
C ARG A 28 17.27 19.25 -20.22
N CYS A 29 17.07 18.14 -19.52
CA CYS A 29 15.88 17.86 -18.72
C CYS A 29 16.16 17.85 -17.20
N ALA A 30 17.14 18.62 -16.73
CA ALA A 30 17.40 18.80 -15.30
C ALA A 30 16.36 19.73 -14.61
N GLY A 31 15.15 19.84 -15.17
CA GLY A 31 14.15 20.82 -14.76
C GLY A 31 12.78 20.52 -15.31
N LEU A 32 12.22 19.34 -15.03
CA LEU A 32 10.78 19.13 -14.93
C LEU A 32 10.52 17.74 -14.31
N PHE A 33 9.86 17.74 -13.15
CA PHE A 33 9.32 16.58 -12.43
C PHE A 33 10.32 15.52 -11.95
N ALA A 34 11.11 15.88 -10.94
CA ALA A 34 11.26 14.94 -9.84
C ALA A 34 9.91 14.93 -9.08
N VAL A 35 8.95 14.14 -9.55
CA VAL A 35 8.00 13.56 -8.59
C VAL A 35 8.89 12.68 -7.73
N SER A 36 9.24 13.17 -6.54
CA SER A 36 9.76 12.29 -5.50
C SER A 36 8.75 11.17 -5.41
N ALA A 37 9.14 9.96 -5.80
CA ALA A 37 8.37 8.77 -5.45
C ALA A 37 8.49 8.67 -3.93
N VAL A 38 7.70 9.46 -3.22
CA VAL A 38 7.27 9.08 -1.89
C VAL A 38 6.42 7.86 -2.19
N SER A 39 6.98 6.67 -1.98
CA SER A 39 6.13 5.51 -1.77
C SER A 39 5.45 5.79 -0.44
N ASP A 40 4.40 6.61 -0.45
CA ASP A 40 3.54 6.76 0.69
C ASP A 40 3.03 5.35 0.97
N SER A 41 3.50 4.77 2.07
CA SER A 41 3.07 3.44 2.46
C SER A 41 1.55 3.47 2.57
N VAL A 42 0.90 2.48 1.98
CA VAL A 42 -0.55 2.36 1.99
C VAL A 42 -0.91 1.17 2.88
N PRO A 43 -0.92 1.33 4.21
CA PRO A 43 -1.08 0.20 5.13
C PRO A 43 -2.52 -0.31 5.15
N THR A 44 -2.64 -1.62 5.35
CA THR A 44 -3.88 -2.23 5.85
C THR A 44 -3.73 -2.42 7.36
N VAL A 45 -4.71 -1.95 8.13
CA VAL A 45 -4.79 -2.16 9.57
C VAL A 45 -5.67 -3.37 9.84
N TYR A 46 -5.13 -4.34 10.56
CA TYR A 46 -5.84 -5.49 11.10
C TYR A 46 -6.35 -5.15 12.50
N ILE A 47 -7.64 -5.32 12.72
CA ILE A 47 -8.29 -5.05 14.02
C ILE A 47 -9.20 -6.24 14.33
N THR A 48 -9.21 -6.73 15.56
CA THR A 48 -10.28 -7.64 16.03
C THR A 48 -11.23 -6.88 16.94
N VAL A 49 -12.52 -7.09 16.73
CA VAL A 49 -13.58 -6.43 17.52
C VAL A 49 -14.72 -7.42 17.82
N PRO A 50 -15.48 -7.23 18.90
CA PRO A 50 -16.69 -8.02 19.13
C PRO A 50 -17.72 -7.85 17.99
N PRO A 51 -18.52 -8.88 17.66
CA PRO A 51 -19.46 -8.80 16.55
C PRO A 51 -20.51 -7.69 16.65
N ALA A 52 -20.87 -7.27 17.86
CA ALA A 52 -21.84 -6.20 18.08
C ALA A 52 -21.32 -4.81 17.68
N ASP A 53 -20.01 -4.62 17.69
CA ASP A 53 -19.36 -3.30 17.50
C ASP A 53 -18.75 -3.16 16.08
N ALA A 54 -18.62 -4.27 15.36
CA ALA A 54 -17.97 -4.33 14.06
C ALA A 54 -18.55 -3.39 13.01
N ASP A 55 -19.88 -3.30 12.94
CA ASP A 55 -20.55 -2.47 11.95
C ASP A 55 -20.34 -0.98 12.25
N VAL A 56 -20.53 -0.57 13.50
CA VAL A 56 -20.36 0.83 13.92
C VAL A 56 -18.92 1.29 13.73
N ILE A 57 -17.93 0.50 14.14
CA ILE A 57 -16.52 0.86 13.98
C ILE A 57 -16.18 0.95 12.49
N ALA A 58 -16.53 -0.05 11.69
CA ALA A 58 -16.21 -0.05 10.26
C ALA A 58 -16.85 1.12 9.50
N GLU A 59 -18.12 1.43 9.80
CA GLU A 59 -18.82 2.57 9.20
C GLU A 59 -18.21 3.90 9.64
N THR A 60 -17.89 4.04 10.92
CA THR A 60 -17.28 5.27 11.45
C THR A 60 -15.93 5.56 10.81
N LEU A 61 -15.06 4.55 10.65
CA LEU A 61 -13.76 4.73 10.02
C LEU A 61 -13.85 5.21 8.58
N VAL A 62 -14.88 4.77 7.84
CA VAL A 62 -15.10 5.21 6.45
C VAL A 62 -15.78 6.59 6.40
N ASP A 63 -16.79 6.82 7.24
CA ASP A 63 -17.52 8.09 7.30
C ASP A 63 -16.62 9.27 7.72
N GLU A 64 -15.75 9.04 8.71
CA GLU A 64 -14.76 10.01 9.18
C GLU A 64 -13.51 10.08 8.29
N ARG A 65 -13.51 9.37 7.14
CA ARG A 65 -12.41 9.37 6.15
C ARG A 65 -11.05 8.96 6.73
N LEU A 66 -11.06 8.08 7.74
CA LEU A 66 -9.86 7.48 8.33
C LEU A 66 -9.44 6.20 7.60
N ALA A 67 -10.37 5.55 6.90
CA ALA A 67 -10.10 4.41 6.02
C ALA A 67 -10.91 4.55 4.72
N ALA A 68 -10.31 4.20 3.59
CA ALA A 68 -11.03 4.20 2.31
C ALA A 68 -12.06 3.07 2.25
N CYS A 69 -11.73 1.90 2.81
CA CYS A 69 -12.67 0.80 2.98
C CYS A 69 -12.25 -0.15 4.11
N VAL A 70 -13.22 -0.93 4.60
CA VAL A 70 -13.03 -1.93 5.65
C VAL A 70 -13.64 -3.26 5.18
N ASN A 71 -12.89 -4.36 5.29
CA ASN A 71 -13.46 -5.70 5.14
C ASN A 71 -13.73 -6.31 6.51
N ARG A 72 -14.86 -7.01 6.65
CA ARG A 72 -15.31 -7.68 7.86
C ARG A 72 -15.29 -9.18 7.65
N LEU A 73 -14.64 -9.93 8.54
CA LEU A 73 -14.51 -11.38 8.46
C LEU A 73 -14.80 -12.00 9.83
N SER A 74 -15.73 -12.94 9.92
CA SER A 74 -15.96 -13.68 11.18
C SER A 74 -14.77 -14.57 11.52
N THR A 75 -14.35 -14.58 12.78
CA THR A 75 -13.28 -15.43 13.30
C THR A 75 -13.61 -15.89 14.71
N THR A 76 -12.87 -16.89 15.19
CA THR A 76 -12.81 -17.22 16.62
C THR A 76 -11.37 -17.02 17.06
N SER A 77 -11.17 -16.15 18.04
CA SER A 77 -9.86 -15.91 18.64
C SER A 77 -9.63 -16.86 19.80
N THR A 78 -8.41 -17.38 19.92
CA THR A 78 -8.00 -18.26 21.01
C THR A 78 -6.78 -17.66 21.69
N TYR A 79 -6.90 -17.34 22.98
CA TYR A 79 -5.86 -16.64 23.71
C TYR A 79 -5.82 -17.09 25.18
N ARG A 80 -4.78 -16.68 25.91
CA ARG A 80 -4.65 -16.97 27.34
C ARG A 80 -4.91 -15.72 28.16
N TRP A 81 -5.81 -15.83 29.13
CA TRP A 81 -6.11 -14.77 30.08
C TRP A 81 -6.28 -15.35 31.49
N GLU A 82 -5.64 -14.72 32.47
CA GLU A 82 -5.61 -15.18 33.87
C GLU A 82 -5.20 -16.66 34.04
N GLY A 83 -4.33 -17.14 33.16
CA GLY A 83 -3.81 -18.51 33.20
C GLY A 83 -4.67 -19.52 32.43
N GLU A 84 -5.89 -19.18 32.05
CA GLU A 84 -6.82 -20.06 31.33
C GLU A 84 -6.87 -19.75 29.83
N ILE A 85 -7.24 -20.74 29.01
CA ILE A 85 -7.44 -20.55 27.56
C ILE A 85 -8.88 -20.13 27.31
N HIS A 86 -9.07 -19.01 26.62
CA HIS A 86 -10.36 -18.45 26.24
C HIS A 86 -10.56 -18.55 24.73
N HIS A 87 -11.83 -18.60 24.31
CA HIS A 87 -12.23 -18.59 22.92
C HIS A 87 -13.38 -17.59 22.76
N ASP A 88 -13.19 -16.58 21.93
CA ASP A 88 -14.20 -15.56 21.68
C ASP A 88 -14.49 -15.46 20.18
N ASP A 89 -15.77 -15.35 19.84
CA ASP A 89 -16.20 -15.03 18.49
C ASP A 89 -15.97 -13.53 18.24
N GLU A 90 -15.24 -13.21 17.18
CA GLU A 90 -14.85 -11.85 16.83
C GLU A 90 -15.08 -11.58 15.34
N ILE A 91 -15.02 -10.31 14.96
CA ILE A 91 -14.93 -9.87 13.58
C ILE A 91 -13.56 -9.24 13.38
N VAL A 92 -12.82 -9.72 12.38
CA VAL A 92 -11.63 -9.04 11.87
C VAL A 92 -12.08 -7.90 10.97
N LEU A 93 -11.60 -6.70 11.26
CA LEU A 93 -11.65 -5.54 10.38
C LEU A 93 -10.29 -5.39 9.70
N LEU A 94 -10.30 -5.39 8.36
CA LEU A 94 -9.14 -5.01 7.55
C LEU A 94 -9.39 -3.63 6.95
N ALA A 95 -8.91 -2.58 7.63
CA ALA A 95 -9.10 -1.19 7.25
C ALA A 95 -7.96 -0.70 6.34
N LYS A 96 -8.28 -0.27 5.12
CA LYS A 96 -7.31 0.21 4.12
C LYS A 96 -7.18 1.71 4.25
N THR A 97 -6.05 2.16 4.78
CA THR A 97 -5.81 3.59 5.08
C THR A 97 -4.54 4.10 4.40
N THR A 98 -4.12 5.32 4.69
CA THR A 98 -2.85 5.92 4.27
C THR A 98 -1.90 5.99 5.46
N ASP A 99 -0.62 6.20 5.19
CA ASP A 99 0.37 6.42 6.26
C ASP A 99 -0.02 7.59 7.17
N SER A 100 -0.47 8.70 6.56
CA SER A 100 -0.81 9.93 7.28
C SER A 100 -2.01 9.81 8.21
N ALA A 101 -2.97 8.94 7.88
CA ALA A 101 -4.19 8.75 8.67
C ALA A 101 -4.09 7.60 9.69
N TYR A 102 -2.99 6.84 9.69
CA TYR A 102 -2.84 5.67 10.56
C TYR A 102 -3.01 6.02 12.05
N ASP A 103 -2.31 7.03 12.54
CA ASP A 103 -2.37 7.40 13.97
C ASP A 103 -3.79 7.85 14.37
N ALA A 104 -4.44 8.66 13.53
CA ALA A 104 -5.83 9.09 13.77
C ALA A 104 -6.83 7.92 13.72
N LEU A 105 -6.62 6.95 12.83
CA LEU A 105 -7.38 5.71 12.79
C LEU A 105 -7.22 4.93 14.09
N VAL A 106 -5.98 4.76 14.57
CA VAL A 106 -5.69 4.04 15.83
C VAL A 106 -6.41 4.71 17.00
N ASP A 107 -6.21 6.02 17.20
CA ASP A 107 -6.84 6.80 18.26
C ASP A 107 -8.37 6.65 18.21
N ARG A 108 -8.94 6.66 16.99
CA ARG A 108 -10.38 6.53 16.82
C ARG A 108 -10.88 5.14 17.17
N VAL A 109 -10.20 4.08 16.72
CA VAL A 109 -10.53 2.71 17.07
C VAL A 109 -10.46 2.53 18.58
N GLU A 110 -9.38 2.96 19.24
CA GLU A 110 -9.25 2.89 20.70
C GLU A 110 -10.40 3.61 21.43
N SER A 111 -10.85 4.77 20.92
CA SER A 111 -11.97 5.51 21.52
C SER A 111 -13.33 4.81 21.40
N LEU A 112 -13.50 3.94 20.41
CA LEU A 112 -14.75 3.23 20.13
C LEU A 112 -14.74 1.79 20.66
N HIS A 113 -13.55 1.22 20.84
CA HIS A 113 -13.40 -0.20 21.12
C HIS A 113 -13.85 -0.55 22.55
N PRO A 114 -14.64 -1.62 22.74
CA PRO A 114 -15.13 -1.99 24.08
C PRO A 114 -14.07 -2.65 24.97
N HIS A 115 -12.96 -3.11 24.40
CA HIS A 115 -11.85 -3.72 25.15
C HIS A 115 -10.77 -2.69 25.48
N ASP A 116 -10.23 -2.78 26.71
CA ASP A 116 -9.15 -1.93 27.19
C ASP A 116 -7.83 -2.12 26.42
N VAL A 117 -7.64 -3.30 25.80
CA VAL A 117 -6.46 -3.65 25.00
C VAL A 117 -6.94 -4.21 23.66
N PRO A 118 -7.31 -3.36 22.69
CA PRO A 118 -7.73 -3.81 21.37
C PRO A 118 -6.56 -4.44 20.61
N CYS A 119 -6.83 -5.47 19.81
CA CYS A 119 -5.85 -5.97 18.84
C CYS A 119 -5.86 -5.03 17.64
N ILE A 120 -4.78 -4.27 17.44
CA ILE A 120 -4.59 -3.37 16.31
C ILE A 120 -3.18 -3.59 15.76
N GLU A 121 -3.08 -4.08 14.52
CA GLU A 121 -1.80 -4.38 13.86
C GLU A 121 -1.74 -3.68 12.50
N ARG A 122 -0.55 -3.23 12.12
CA ARG A 122 -0.30 -2.56 10.84
C ARG A 122 0.43 -3.48 9.88
N PHE A 123 -0.13 -3.68 8.69
CA PHE A 123 0.53 -4.38 7.59
C PHE A 123 0.85 -3.40 6.47
N ASP A 124 2.14 -3.14 6.26
CA ASP A 124 2.60 -2.35 5.13
C ASP A 124 2.55 -3.17 3.84
N GLU A 125 1.87 -2.64 2.82
CA GLU A 125 1.71 -3.30 1.54
C GLU A 125 2.96 -3.09 0.68
N ALA A 126 3.62 -4.18 0.29
CA ALA A 126 4.79 -4.12 -0.60
C ALA A 126 4.42 -3.78 -2.05
N ASP A 127 3.17 -4.06 -2.46
CA ASP A 127 2.63 -3.73 -3.77
C ASP A 127 1.12 -3.52 -3.67
N VAL A 128 0.62 -2.55 -4.44
CA VAL A 128 -0.81 -2.31 -4.60
C VAL A 128 -1.08 -1.78 -6.00
N LEU A 129 -2.23 -2.13 -6.56
CA LEU A 129 -2.64 -1.59 -7.86
C LEU A 129 -2.69 -0.05 -7.78
N GLU A 130 -1.96 0.64 -8.66
CA GLU A 130 -1.83 2.10 -8.66
C GLU A 130 -3.17 2.83 -8.56
N SER A 131 -4.16 2.43 -9.36
CA SER A 131 -5.49 3.06 -9.33
C SER A 131 -6.22 2.88 -7.99
N PHE A 132 -5.95 1.79 -7.26
CA PHE A 132 -6.50 1.58 -5.93
C PHE A 132 -5.76 2.39 -4.87
N ALA A 133 -4.43 2.54 -5.00
CA ALA A 133 -3.63 3.42 -4.15
C ALA A 133 -4.11 4.87 -4.26
N THR A 134 -4.29 5.36 -5.49
CA THR A 134 -4.80 6.70 -5.76
C THR A 134 -6.18 6.91 -5.15
N TRP A 135 -7.10 5.98 -5.36
CA TRP A 135 -8.44 6.09 -4.79
C TRP A 135 -8.43 6.13 -3.25
N ARG A 136 -7.57 5.35 -2.60
CA ARG A 136 -7.38 5.41 -1.14
C ARG A 136 -6.91 6.78 -0.70
N ALA A 137 -5.87 7.30 -1.34
CA ALA A 137 -5.30 8.61 -1.02
C ALA A 137 -6.28 9.78 -1.26
N GLU A 138 -7.20 9.66 -2.22
CA GLU A 138 -8.23 10.70 -2.47
C GLU A 138 -9.42 10.63 -1.49
N THR A 139 -9.64 9.47 -0.88
CA THR A 139 -10.81 9.23 -0.02
C THR A 139 -10.50 9.41 1.46
N VAL A 140 -9.22 9.28 1.85
CA VAL A 140 -8.74 9.43 3.22
C VAL A 140 -8.16 10.83 3.44
N ASP A 141 -8.44 11.45 4.59
CA ASP A 141 -8.02 12.82 4.93
C ASP A 141 -6.76 12.89 5.82
#